data_AF-A0A949BJN2-F1
#
_entry.id   AF-A0A949BJN2-F1
#
_cell.length_a   1.000
_cell.length_b   1.000
_cell.length_c   1.000
_cell.angle_alpha   90.00
_cell.angle_beta   90.00
_cell.angle_gamma   90.00
#
_symmetry.space_group_name_H-M   'P 1'
#
loop_
_entity.id
_entity.type
_entity.pdbx_description
1 polymer ?
#
loop_
_entity_poly.entity_id
_entity_poly.type
_entity_poly.pdbx_seq_one_letter_code
_entity_poly.pdbx_strand_id
1 'polypeptide(L)' 'MNKLKKFLVDVKSEMIKVSWPTRDELLNSTSVVIVSVGALSVFIYIIDLLYTLVVGNIIK' A
#
# COMPACT_ATOMS: atom_id res chain seq x y z
N MET A 1 27.95 20.92 23.65
CA MET A 1 27.34 19.65 23.20
C MET A 1 26.00 20.00 22.53
N ASN A 2 25.93 19.90 21.20
CA ASN A 2 24.88 20.53 20.37
C ASN A 2 23.46 20.01 20.68
N LYS A 3 22.50 20.92 20.93
CA LYS A 3 21.10 20.60 21.25
C LYS A 3 20.44 19.64 20.25
N LEU A 4 20.78 19.77 18.96
CA LEU A 4 20.35 18.87 17.88
C LEU A 4 20.74 17.41 18.12
N LYS A 5 21.96 17.17 18.63
CA LYS A 5 22.45 15.81 18.88
C LYS A 5 21.67 15.15 20.03
N LYS A 6 21.29 15.93 21.05
CA LYS A 6 20.45 15.47 22.15
C LYS A 6 19.03 15.15 21.68
N PHE A 7 18.43 16.02 20.88
CA PHE A 7 17.09 15.81 20.30
C PHE A 7 17.00 14.53 19.47
N LEU A 8 17.99 14.25 18.60
CA LEU A 8 18.00 13.01 17.80
C LEU A 8 18.14 11.75 18.66
N VAL A 9 18.88 11.83 19.76
CA VAL A 9 19.04 10.71 20.71
C VAL A 9 17.72 10.47 21.46
N ASP A 10 17.05 11.53 21.88
CA ASP A 10 15.76 11.45 22.58
C ASP A 10 14.67 10.88 21.65
N VAL A 11 14.59 11.34 20.39
CA VAL A 11 13.66 10.81 19.37
C VAL A 11 13.92 9.33 19.07
N LYS A 12 15.19 8.92 18.95
CA LYS A 12 15.54 7.50 18.77
C LYS A 12 15.09 6.66 19.98
N SER A 13 15.23 7.19 21.19
CA SER A 13 14.82 6.51 22.43
C SER A 13 13.30 6.31 22.48
N GLU A 14 12.52 7.28 22.00
CA GLU A 14 11.06 7.15 21.91
C GLU A 14 10.60 6.21 20.80
N MET A 15 11.25 6.22 19.63
CA MET A 15 10.94 5.29 18.54
C MET A 15 11.12 3.82 18.92
N ILE A 16 11.99 3.51 19.89
CA ILE A 16 12.19 2.13 20.39
C ILE A 16 11.02 1.70 21.29
N LYS A 17 10.31 2.64 21.93
CA LYS A 17 9.10 2.35 22.73
C LYS A 17 7.87 2.11 21.86
N VAL A 18 7.94 2.42 20.57
CA VAL A 18 6.88 2.12 19.60
C VAL A 18 6.91 0.62 19.31
N SER A 19 5.77 -0.03 19.48
CA SER A 19 5.55 -1.43 19.10
C SER A 19 5.52 -1.55 17.58
N TRP A 20 6.68 -1.63 16.95
CA TRP A 20 6.79 -1.96 15.53
C TRP A 20 6.33 -3.40 15.32
N PRO A 21 5.51 -3.65 14.28
CA PRO A 21 5.10 -5.01 13.97
C PRO A 21 6.32 -5.82 13.52
N THR A 22 6.25 -7.13 13.70
CA THR A 22 7.34 -8.03 13.28
C THR A 22 7.47 -8.04 11.75
N ARG A 23 8.66 -8.37 11.24
CA ARG A 23 8.92 -8.40 9.78
C ARG A 23 7.93 -9.31 9.04
N ASP A 24 7.57 -10.42 9.67
CA ASP A 24 6.64 -11.40 9.09
C ASP A 24 5.21 -10.85 9.02
N GLU A 25 4.78 -10.11 10.04
CA GLU A 25 3.47 -9.46 10.07
C GLU A 25 3.36 -8.33 9.04
N LEU A 26 4.43 -7.57 8.82
CA LEU A 26 4.52 -6.58 7.73
C LEU A 26 4.38 -7.23 6.36
N LEU A 27 5.09 -8.34 6.13
CA LEU A 27 5.06 -9.07 4.87
C LEU A 27 3.68 -9.67 4.63
N ASN A 28 3.07 -10.27 5.64
CA ASN A 28 1.74 -10.84 5.54
C ASN A 28 0.69 -9.76 5.22
N SER A 29 0.73 -8.64 5.94
CA SER A 29 -0.19 -7.50 5.71
C SER A 29 -0.03 -6.93 4.30
N THR A 30 1.21 -6.79 3.81
CA THR A 30 1.49 -6.28 2.46
C THR A 30 1.07 -7.29 1.39
N SER A 31 1.28 -8.59 1.62
CA SER A 31 0.89 -9.65 0.68
C SER A 31 -0.63 -9.66 0.45
N VAL A 32 -1.43 -9.55 1.51
CA VAL A 32 -2.89 -9.46 1.42
C VAL A 32 -3.31 -8.25 0.58
N VAL A 33 -2.67 -7.10 0.77
CA VAL A 33 -2.94 -5.88 -0.02
C VAL A 33 -2.57 -6.07 -1.49
N ILE A 34 -1.45 -6.71 -1.81
CA ILE A 34 -1.06 -6.98 -3.20
C ILE A 34 -2.10 -7.87 -3.89
N VAL A 35 -2.58 -8.90 -3.21
CA VAL A 35 -3.60 -9.80 -3.75
C VAL A 35 -4.93 -9.07 -3.95
N SER A 36 -5.36 -8.26 -2.99
CA SER A 36 -6.65 -7.53 -3.09
C SER A 36 -6.64 -6.47 -4.19
N VAL A 37 -5.56 -5.70 -4.31
CA VAL A 37 -5.39 -4.71 -5.39
C VAL A 37 -5.25 -5.39 -6.75
N GLY A 38 -4.54 -6.52 -6.81
CA GLY A 38 -4.45 -7.32 -8.03
C GLY A 38 -5.82 -7.83 -8.51
N ALA A 39 -6.64 -8.35 -7.59
CA ALA A 39 -8.00 -8.79 -7.91
C ALA A 39 -8.89 -7.62 -8.37
N LEU A 40 -8.80 -6.47 -7.70
CA LEU A 40 -9.53 -5.27 -8.10
C LEU A 40 -9.11 -4.76 -9.48
N SER A 41 -7.81 -4.77 -9.77
CA SER A 41 -7.27 -4.37 -11.07
C SER A 41 -7.80 -5.24 -12.20
N VAL A 42 -7.84 -6.57 -12.01
CA VAL A 42 -8.41 -7.49 -12.98
C VAL A 42 -9.91 -7.23 -13.18
N PHE A 43 -10.65 -6.96 -12.09
CA PHE A 43 -12.07 -6.66 -12.18
C PHE A 43 -12.34 -5.38 -12.99
N ILE A 44 -11.61 -4.30 -12.71
CA ILE A 44 -11.72 -3.04 -13.46
C ILE A 44 -11.37 -3.26 -14.94
N TYR A 45 -10.30 -4.00 -15.22
CA TYR A 45 -9.89 -4.33 -16.58
C TYR A 45 -11.00 -5.04 -17.39
N ILE A 46 -11.71 -5.98 -16.76
CA ILE A 46 -12.85 -6.67 -17.41
C ILE A 46 -13.98 -5.68 -17.73
N ILE A 47 -14.29 -4.77 -16.81
CA ILE A 47 -15.32 -3.74 -17.01
C ILE A 47 -14.92 -2.81 -18.17
N ASP A 48 -13.67 -2.38 -18.23
CA ASP A 48 -13.19 -1.50 -19.30
C ASP A 48 -13.26 -2.17 -20.68
N LEU A 49 -12.97 -3.47 -20.76
CA LEU A 49 -13.14 -4.27 -21.97
C LEU A 49 -14.61 -4.37 -22.40
N LEU A 50 -15.52 -4.64 -21.45
CA LEU A 50 -16.96 -4.67 -21.71
C LEU A 50 -17.47 -3.31 -22.17
N TYR A 51 -17.03 -2.23 -21.51
CA TYR A 51 -17.39 -0.87 -21.88
C TYR A 51 -16.96 -0.54 -23.31
N THR A 52 -15.72 -0.89 -23.68
CA THR A 52 -15.21 -0.69 -25.04
C THR A 52 -15.99 -1.48 -26.08
N LEU A 53 -16.37 -2.72 -25.77
CA LEU A 53 -17.16 -3.56 -26.69
C LEU A 53 -18.58 -3.04 -26.89
N VAL A 54 -19.23 -2.58 -25.81
CA VAL A 54 -20.60 -2.04 -25.87
C VAL A 54 -20.63 -0.69 -26.55
N VAL A 55 -19.76 0.24 -26.13
CA VAL A 55 -19.72 1.60 -26.69
C VAL A 55 -19.18 1.60 -28.13
N GLY A 56 -18.18 0.78 -28.43
CA GLY A 56 -17.62 0.65 -29.77
C GLY A 56 -18.60 0.07 -30.80
N ASN A 57 -19.53 -0.80 -30.38
CA ASN A 57 -20.61 -1.28 -31.23
C ASN A 57 -21.80 -0.33 -31.35
N ILE A 58 -21.97 0.64 -30.43
CA ILE A 58 -23.05 1.63 -30.47
C ILE A 58 -22.66 2.87 -31.30
N ILE A 59 -21.39 3.25 -31.31
CA ILE A 59 -20.89 4.44 -32.03
C ILE A 59 -20.59 4.14 -33.51
N LYS A 60 -20.53 2.86 -33.90
CA LYS A 60 -20.38 2.42 -35.29
C LYS A 60 -21.74 2.10 -35.91
#